data_AF-D0NBL6-F1
#
_entry.id   AF-D0NBL6-F1
#
_cell.length_a   1.000
_cell.length_b   1.000
_cell.length_c   1.000
_cell.angle_alpha   90.00
_cell.angle_beta   90.00
_cell.angle_gamma   90.00
#
_symmetry.space_group_name_H-M   'P 1'
#
loop_
_entity.id
_entity.type
_entity.pdbx_description
1 polymer ?
#
loop_
_entity_poly.entity_id
_entity_poly.type
_entity_poly.pdbx_seq_one_letter_code
_entity_poly.pdbx_strand_id
1 'polypeptide(L)'
;MLLSSAEQRVLDSFLLEMDVSDFAPDTLKSMKRVEPKRKANTASRSSTKKLKLSWERRREELQTLRAEVKALHEYKVNLELQAIGNLQQEAETRNRWKNAADMEKQWCQQAQDTNTQLKSKLQRCMQTCDSLKTTINASLTKVSINSTLQDLKIEHIDTAGPMLFNLLEQRLNKRVHDLRDVYVATSNASTDFDLVQVHRGGGAQGASALEFKRTRLLPFTATVTANTVGDVMKLGVVSDERCAHAYMRSERHKGV
;
A
#
# COMPACT_ATOMS: atom_id res chain seq x y z
N MET A 1 -21.76 -18.07 20.23
CA MET A 1 -21.94 -18.10 18.77
C MET A 1 -21.47 -19.47 18.31
N LEU A 2 -22.36 -20.29 17.77
CA LEU A 2 -22.01 -21.60 17.21
C LEU A 2 -21.45 -21.37 15.81
N LEU A 3 -20.22 -21.83 15.54
CA LEU A 3 -19.59 -21.76 14.23
C LEU A 3 -20.41 -22.58 13.23
N SER A 4 -20.53 -22.07 12.00
CA SER A 4 -21.18 -22.79 10.90
C SER A 4 -20.40 -24.06 10.56
N SER A 5 -21.08 -25.13 10.14
CA SER A 5 -20.44 -26.40 9.75
C SER A 5 -19.36 -26.24 8.66
N ALA A 6 -19.48 -25.20 7.82
CA ALA A 6 -18.46 -24.87 6.84
C ALA A 6 -17.19 -24.27 7.47
N GLU A 7 -17.35 -23.41 8.49
CA GLU A 7 -16.24 -22.78 9.21
C GLU A 7 -15.49 -23.80 10.06
N GLN A 8 -16.20 -24.77 10.64
CA GLN A 8 -15.61 -25.89 11.38
C GLN A 8 -14.71 -26.74 10.48
N ARG A 9 -15.13 -27.05 9.24
CA ARG A 9 -14.30 -27.83 8.30
C ARG A 9 -13.04 -27.10 7.85
N VAL A 10 -13.12 -25.78 7.68
CA VAL A 10 -11.96 -24.97 7.31
C VAL A 10 -10.95 -24.95 8.46
N LEU A 11 -11.43 -24.82 9.70
CA LEU A 11 -10.58 -24.87 10.89
C LEU A 11 -9.95 -26.25 11.08
N ASP A 12 -10.72 -27.32 10.91
CA ASP A 12 -10.21 -28.69 11.02
C ASP A 12 -9.19 -29.01 9.93
N SER A 13 -9.40 -28.53 8.69
CA SER A 13 -8.42 -28.67 7.61
C SER A 13 -7.12 -27.91 7.89
N PHE A 14 -7.21 -26.70 8.45
CA PHE A 14 -6.05 -25.88 8.78
C PHE A 14 -5.24 -26.48 9.94
N LEU A 15 -5.92 -27.03 10.96
CA LEU A 15 -5.26 -27.71 12.08
C LEU A 15 -4.58 -29.01 11.65
N LEU A 16 -5.19 -29.76 10.72
CA LEU A 16 -4.59 -30.98 10.16
C LEU A 16 -3.35 -30.68 9.32
N GLU A 17 -3.31 -29.53 8.63
CA GLU A 17 -2.16 -29.10 7.83
C GLU A 17 -1.00 -28.59 8.69
N MET A 18 -1.30 -28.04 9.87
CA MET A 18 -0.29 -27.63 10.85
C MET A 18 0.30 -28.79 11.67
N ASP A 19 -0.37 -29.94 11.74
CA ASP A 19 0.04 -31.08 12.59
C ASP A 19 1.13 -31.98 11.94
N VAL A 20 1.72 -31.57 10.80
CA VAL A 20 2.56 -32.47 9.98
C VAL A 20 4.02 -32.04 9.81
N SER A 21 4.62 -31.12 10.59
CA SER A 21 6.04 -30.79 10.30
C SER A 21 7.06 -30.56 11.41
N ASP A 22 6.74 -30.39 12.69
CA ASP A 22 7.79 -29.95 13.63
C ASP A 22 8.16 -30.89 14.78
N PHE A 23 7.61 -32.10 14.85
CA PHE A 23 8.01 -33.04 15.91
C PHE A 23 8.22 -34.48 15.41
N ALA A 24 9.38 -34.71 14.80
CA ALA A 24 9.98 -36.03 14.75
C ALA A 24 11.40 -35.98 15.35
N PRO A 25 11.59 -36.34 16.63
CA PRO A 25 12.90 -36.73 17.13
C PRO A 25 13.04 -38.24 16.88
N ASP A 26 13.95 -38.62 15.99
CA ASP A 26 14.89 -39.73 16.18
C ASP A 26 15.45 -40.22 14.85
N THR A 27 16.78 -40.25 14.74
CA THR A 27 17.48 -41.54 14.80
C THR A 27 18.99 -41.31 14.74
N LEU A 28 19.60 -41.50 15.91
CA LEU A 28 21.00 -41.70 16.13
C LEU A 28 21.53 -42.81 15.20
N LYS A 29 22.18 -42.46 14.08
CA LYS A 29 22.90 -43.44 13.25
C LYS A 29 24.21 -43.83 13.94
N SER A 30 24.11 -44.87 14.77
CA SER A 30 24.98 -46.06 14.77
C SER A 30 26.44 -45.84 14.32
N MET A 31 27.34 -45.70 15.29
CA MET A 31 28.76 -46.01 15.11
C MET A 31 28.94 -47.48 14.71
N LYS A 32 29.33 -47.73 13.46
CA LYS A 32 29.89 -49.03 13.05
C LYS A 32 31.31 -49.17 13.61
N ARG A 33 31.42 -49.87 14.73
CA ARG A 33 32.66 -50.45 15.25
C ARG A 33 33.09 -51.58 14.31
N VAL A 34 34.19 -51.37 13.57
CA VAL A 34 34.89 -52.44 12.86
C VAL A 34 36.08 -52.85 13.74
N GLU A 35 36.00 -54.05 14.31
CA GLU A 35 37.20 -54.76 14.75
C GLU A 35 37.81 -55.53 13.58
N PRO A 36 39.15 -55.58 13.49
CA PRO A 36 39.76 -56.87 13.23
C PRO A 36 40.95 -57.17 14.14
N LYS A 37 40.81 -58.31 14.83
CA LYS A 37 41.79 -59.39 15.03
C LYS A 37 43.24 -59.01 15.35
N ARG A 38 43.60 -59.33 16.61
CA ARG A 38 44.95 -59.65 17.08
C ARG A 38 45.70 -60.58 16.11
N LYS A 39 46.89 -60.16 15.68
CA LYS A 39 48.07 -61.02 15.53
C LYS A 39 49.24 -60.33 16.21
N ALA A 40 49.82 -61.00 17.20
CA ALA A 40 51.08 -60.63 17.78
C ALA A 40 52.21 -60.96 16.79
N ASN A 41 53.19 -60.08 16.66
CA ASN A 41 54.60 -60.44 16.60
C ASN A 41 55.47 -59.24 16.97
N THR A 42 56.54 -59.57 17.66
CA THR A 42 57.41 -58.78 18.52
C THR A 42 58.46 -57.94 17.78
N ALA A 43 58.85 -56.85 18.49
CA ALA A 43 60.15 -56.16 18.47
C ALA A 43 60.48 -55.21 17.30
N SER A 44 60.50 -53.90 17.56
CA SER A 44 61.76 -53.18 17.90
C SER A 44 61.55 -51.66 18.08
N ARG A 45 62.21 -51.14 19.13
CA ARG A 45 62.75 -49.78 19.35
C ARG A 45 62.12 -48.58 18.62
N SER A 46 61.50 -47.69 19.40
CA SER A 46 62.03 -46.33 19.68
C SER A 46 61.08 -45.55 20.60
N SER A 47 61.15 -45.81 21.90
CA SER A 47 60.49 -44.97 22.91
C SER A 47 61.35 -43.75 23.23
N THR A 48 61.35 -42.76 22.33
CA THR A 48 61.84 -41.41 22.61
C THR A 48 60.81 -40.40 22.12
N LYS A 49 59.59 -40.49 22.67
CA LYS A 49 58.65 -39.37 22.67
C LYS A 49 58.49 -38.94 24.12
N LYS A 50 59.04 -37.76 24.42
CA LYS A 50 58.97 -37.08 25.72
C LYS A 50 57.54 -37.24 26.27
N LEU A 51 57.40 -37.97 27.37
CA LEU A 51 56.16 -37.96 28.15
C LEU A 51 55.93 -36.52 28.58
N LYS A 52 55.03 -35.80 27.90
CA LYS A 52 54.46 -34.58 28.47
C LYS A 52 53.94 -34.97 29.86
N LEU A 53 54.56 -34.37 30.88
CA LEU A 53 54.24 -34.54 32.29
C LEU A 53 52.71 -34.45 32.43
N SER A 54 52.09 -35.43 33.07
CA SER A 54 50.63 -35.59 33.16
C SER A 54 49.89 -34.31 33.58
N TRP A 55 50.54 -33.44 34.36
CA TRP A 55 50.01 -32.13 34.77
C TRP A 55 49.83 -31.15 33.60
N GLU A 56 50.74 -31.12 32.63
CA GLU A 56 50.66 -30.20 31.48
C GLU A 56 49.45 -30.55 30.60
N ARG A 57 49.23 -31.85 30.36
CA ARG A 57 48.03 -32.33 29.65
C ARG A 57 46.75 -31.94 30.38
N ARG A 58 46.70 -32.15 31.69
CA ARG A 58 45.53 -31.78 32.51
C ARG A 58 45.29 -30.27 32.53
N ARG A 59 46.36 -29.47 32.46
CA ARG A 59 46.29 -28.00 32.36
C ARG A 59 45.74 -27.56 31.01
N GLU A 60 46.26 -28.14 29.92
CA GLU A 60 45.76 -27.92 28.55
C GLU A 60 44.25 -28.27 28.48
N GLU A 61 43.86 -29.45 28.98
CA GLU A 61 42.45 -29.89 29.05
C GLU A 61 41.57 -28.91 29.84
N LEU A 62 42.02 -28.44 31.00
CA LEU A 62 41.29 -27.44 31.80
C LEU A 62 41.11 -26.11 31.07
N GLN A 63 42.12 -25.68 30.29
CA GLN A 63 42.01 -24.48 29.47
C GLN A 63 41.02 -24.67 28.32
N THR A 64 41.05 -25.83 27.66
CA THR A 64 40.09 -26.18 26.61
C THR A 64 38.67 -26.19 27.16
N LEU A 65 38.42 -26.83 28.29
CA LEU A 65 37.11 -26.87 28.93
C LEU A 65 36.62 -25.47 29.35
N ARG A 66 37.51 -24.61 29.85
CA ARG A 66 37.14 -23.22 30.18
C ARG A 66 36.76 -22.42 28.92
N ALA A 67 37.49 -22.61 27.82
CA ALA A 67 37.18 -21.98 26.55
C ALA A 67 35.84 -22.47 25.99
N GLU A 68 35.58 -23.78 26.08
CA GLU A 68 34.32 -24.39 25.66
C GLU A 68 33.13 -23.90 26.49
N VAL A 69 33.26 -23.87 27.82
CA VAL A 69 32.22 -23.33 28.71
C VAL A 69 31.93 -21.87 28.38
N LYS A 70 32.97 -21.06 28.11
CA LYS A 70 32.79 -19.67 27.71
C LYS A 70 32.05 -19.56 26.37
N ALA A 71 32.44 -20.36 25.36
CA ALA A 71 31.78 -20.38 24.06
C ALA A 71 30.32 -20.82 24.14
N LEU A 72 30.02 -21.86 24.94
CA LEU A 72 28.64 -22.32 25.17
C LEU A 72 27.81 -21.27 25.92
N HIS A 73 28.41 -20.56 26.88
CA HIS A 73 27.73 -19.49 27.58
C HIS A 73 27.40 -18.32 26.63
N GLU A 74 28.35 -17.89 25.81
CA GLU A 74 28.13 -16.85 24.79
C GLU A 74 27.05 -17.27 23.78
N TYR A 75 27.09 -18.51 23.32
CA TYR A 75 26.08 -19.06 22.43
C TYR A 75 24.68 -19.08 23.07
N LYS A 76 24.58 -19.51 24.34
CA LYS A 76 23.33 -19.49 25.09
C LYS A 76 22.77 -18.06 25.22
N VAL A 77 23.62 -17.10 25.61
CA VAL A 77 23.21 -15.69 25.74
C VAL A 77 22.74 -15.12 24.40
N ASN A 78 23.42 -15.45 23.30
CA ASN A 78 22.99 -15.03 21.96
C ASN A 78 21.63 -15.63 21.59
N LEU A 79 21.41 -16.92 21.83
CA LEU A 79 20.12 -17.57 21.60
C LEU A 79 18.99 -16.94 22.42
N GLU A 80 19.25 -16.61 23.69
CA GLU A 80 18.25 -15.94 24.55
C GLU A 80 17.90 -14.54 24.02
N LEU A 81 18.90 -13.75 23.61
CA LEU A 81 18.69 -12.44 23.00
C LEU A 81 17.92 -12.54 21.67
N GLN A 82 18.23 -13.54 20.84
CA GLN A 82 17.53 -13.78 19.59
C GLN A 82 16.07 -14.18 19.82
N ALA A 83 15.81 -15.04 20.81
CA ALA A 83 14.45 -15.44 21.18
C ALA A 83 13.60 -14.24 21.64
N ILE A 84 14.17 -13.36 22.47
CA ILE A 84 13.50 -12.13 22.92
C ILE A 84 13.24 -11.20 21.72
N GLY A 85 14.23 -11.01 20.84
CA GLY A 85 14.09 -10.18 19.64
C GLY A 85 12.99 -10.68 18.69
N ASN A 86 12.94 -11.98 18.45
CA ASN A 86 11.92 -12.60 17.60
C ASN A 86 10.51 -12.42 18.17
N LEU A 87 10.31 -12.66 19.46
CA LEU A 87 9.01 -12.48 20.12
C LEU A 87 8.53 -11.02 20.05
N GLN A 88 9.44 -10.06 20.22
CA GLN A 88 9.10 -8.65 20.10
C GLN A 88 8.73 -8.29 18.65
N GLN A 89 9.47 -8.77 17.66
CA GLN A 89 9.17 -8.56 16.25
C GLN A 89 7.83 -9.19 15.83
N GLU A 90 7.50 -10.37 16.34
CA GLU A 90 6.20 -11.01 16.14
C GLU A 90 5.05 -10.21 16.77
N ALA A 91 5.25 -9.66 17.97
CA ALA A 91 4.25 -8.81 18.62
C ALA A 91 4.03 -7.50 17.83
N GLU A 92 5.11 -6.88 17.36
CA GLU A 92 5.05 -5.66 16.54
C GLU A 92 4.37 -5.91 15.20
N THR A 93 4.72 -6.98 14.50
CA THR A 93 4.08 -7.34 13.23
C THR A 93 2.61 -7.66 13.42
N ARG A 94 2.25 -8.42 14.47
CA ARG A 94 0.84 -8.68 14.82
C ARG A 94 0.06 -7.39 15.07
N ASN A 95 0.65 -6.44 15.81
CA ASN A 95 0.02 -5.15 16.07
C ASN A 95 -0.14 -4.32 14.78
N ARG A 96 0.83 -4.34 13.87
CA ARG A 96 0.71 -3.67 12.56
C ARG A 96 -0.44 -4.24 11.75
N TRP A 97 -0.56 -5.56 11.67
CA TRP A 97 -1.65 -6.22 10.94
C TRP A 97 -3.00 -5.93 11.58
N LYS A 98 -3.08 -5.92 12.91
CA LYS A 98 -4.30 -5.55 13.63
C LYS A 98 -4.73 -4.11 13.30
N ASN A 99 -3.79 -3.16 13.37
CA ASN A 99 -4.06 -1.76 13.05
C ASN A 99 -4.47 -1.59 11.58
N ALA A 100 -3.82 -2.29 10.65
CA ALA A 100 -4.19 -2.26 9.24
C ALA A 100 -5.61 -2.81 9.00
N ALA A 101 -5.98 -3.91 9.65
CA ALA A 101 -7.32 -4.47 9.58
C ALA A 101 -8.38 -3.53 10.18
N ASP A 102 -8.07 -2.89 11.31
CA ASP A 102 -8.96 -1.92 11.95
C ASP A 102 -9.18 -0.69 11.07
N MET A 103 -8.11 -0.18 10.43
CA MET A 103 -8.25 0.89 9.45
C MET A 103 -9.10 0.45 8.26
N GLU A 104 -8.79 -0.68 7.62
CA GLU A 104 -9.56 -1.15 6.46
C GLU A 104 -11.05 -1.32 6.80
N LYS A 105 -11.36 -1.83 8.00
CA LYS A 105 -12.73 -1.92 8.49
C LYS A 105 -13.41 -0.56 8.60
N GLN A 106 -12.72 0.45 9.14
CA GLN A 106 -13.25 1.82 9.22
C GLN A 106 -13.50 2.41 7.84
N TRP A 107 -12.56 2.24 6.91
CA TRP A 107 -12.68 2.71 5.53
C TRP A 107 -13.87 2.06 4.82
N CYS A 108 -14.02 0.75 4.98
CA CYS A 108 -15.16 0.00 4.46
C CYS A 108 -16.49 0.50 5.04
N GLN A 109 -16.57 0.75 6.36
CA GLN A 109 -17.79 1.28 6.99
C GLN A 109 -18.13 2.67 6.44
N GLN A 110 -17.13 3.56 6.34
CA GLN A 110 -17.32 4.90 5.79
C GLN A 110 -17.77 4.85 4.32
N ALA A 111 -17.22 3.93 3.52
CA ALA A 111 -17.64 3.71 2.14
C ALA A 111 -19.10 3.20 2.07
N GLN A 112 -19.53 2.35 3.00
CA GLN A 112 -20.92 1.89 3.07
C GLN A 112 -21.86 3.03 3.47
N ASP A 113 -21.51 3.84 4.46
CA ASP A 113 -22.32 4.97 4.92
C ASP A 113 -22.48 6.02 3.82
N THR A 114 -21.41 6.34 3.09
CA THR A 114 -21.48 7.26 1.95
C THR A 114 -22.32 6.67 0.81
N ASN A 115 -22.22 5.37 0.53
CA ASN A 115 -23.04 4.70 -0.48
C ASN A 115 -24.53 4.73 -0.11
N THR A 116 -24.89 4.42 1.14
CA THR A 116 -26.29 4.52 1.61
C THR A 116 -26.82 5.96 1.51
N GLN A 117 -26.00 6.95 1.87
CA GLN A 117 -26.35 8.36 1.72
C GLN A 117 -26.60 8.72 0.24
N LEU A 118 -25.72 8.31 -0.67
CA LEU A 118 -25.86 8.58 -2.11
C LEU A 118 -27.09 7.87 -2.69
N LYS A 119 -27.37 6.63 -2.30
CA LYS A 119 -28.61 5.92 -2.68
C LYS A 119 -29.86 6.67 -2.24
N SER A 120 -29.89 7.20 -1.02
CA SER A 120 -31.03 7.99 -0.53
C SER A 120 -31.21 9.30 -1.33
N LYS A 121 -30.11 9.97 -1.70
CA LYS A 121 -30.14 11.17 -2.54
C LYS A 121 -30.66 10.86 -3.94
N LEU A 122 -30.22 9.75 -4.53
CA LEU A 122 -30.68 9.29 -5.84
C LEU A 122 -32.18 8.96 -5.82
N GLN A 123 -32.64 8.23 -4.82
CA GLN A 123 -34.05 7.90 -4.64
C GLN A 123 -34.91 9.17 -4.54
N ARG A 124 -34.45 10.18 -3.78
CA ARG A 124 -35.15 11.47 -3.69
C ARG A 124 -35.20 12.18 -5.04
N CYS A 125 -34.10 12.17 -5.80
CA CYS A 125 -34.05 12.76 -7.14
C CYS A 125 -35.05 12.06 -8.08
N MET A 126 -35.09 10.73 -8.06
CA MET A 126 -36.06 9.95 -8.84
C MET A 126 -37.50 10.31 -8.47
N GLN A 127 -37.83 10.38 -7.17
CA GLN A 127 -39.16 10.79 -6.71
C GLN A 127 -39.56 12.19 -7.18
N THR A 128 -38.61 13.14 -7.17
CA THR A 128 -38.84 14.49 -7.70
C THR A 128 -39.08 14.45 -9.21
N CYS A 129 -38.30 13.69 -9.97
CA CYS A 129 -38.48 13.52 -11.41
C CYS A 129 -39.85 12.89 -11.73
N ASP A 130 -40.26 11.86 -10.98
CA ASP A 130 -41.56 11.23 -11.14
C ASP A 130 -42.70 12.20 -10.81
N SER A 131 -42.56 13.01 -9.76
CA SER A 131 -43.53 14.05 -9.38
C SER A 131 -43.64 15.15 -10.44
N LEU A 132 -42.53 15.55 -11.05
CA LEU A 132 -42.52 16.51 -12.16
C LEU A 132 -43.19 15.90 -13.40
N LYS A 133 -42.88 14.64 -13.73
CA LYS A 133 -43.49 13.91 -14.84
C LYS A 133 -45.00 13.76 -14.65
N THR A 134 -45.47 13.41 -13.46
CA THR A 134 -46.90 13.33 -13.16
C THR A 134 -47.58 14.69 -13.24
N THR A 135 -46.92 15.77 -12.77
CA THR A 135 -47.45 17.14 -12.87
C THR A 135 -47.57 17.59 -14.33
N ILE A 136 -46.56 17.32 -15.16
CA ILE A 136 -46.59 17.61 -16.60
C ILE A 136 -47.69 16.81 -17.31
N ASN A 137 -47.84 15.52 -16.99
CA ASN A 137 -48.89 14.70 -17.57
C ASN A 137 -50.29 15.14 -17.12
N ALA A 138 -50.44 15.55 -15.86
CA ALA A 138 -51.68 16.08 -15.31
C ALA A 138 -52.06 17.45 -15.90
N SER A 139 -51.08 18.33 -16.18
CA SER A 139 -51.34 19.59 -16.88
C SER A 139 -51.69 19.36 -18.35
N LEU A 140 -51.01 18.44 -19.04
CA LEU A 140 -51.32 18.05 -20.42
C LEU A 140 -52.75 17.50 -20.55
N THR A 141 -53.17 16.65 -19.61
CA THR A 141 -54.54 16.10 -19.58
C THR A 141 -55.60 17.14 -19.19
N LYS A 142 -55.30 18.08 -18.28
CA LYS A 142 -56.21 19.19 -17.95
C LYS A 142 -56.38 20.20 -19.08
N VAL A 143 -55.31 20.50 -19.83
CA VAL A 143 -55.40 21.32 -21.06
C VAL A 143 -56.27 20.63 -22.12
N SER A 144 -56.28 19.28 -22.14
CA SER A 144 -57.12 18.49 -23.04
C SER A 144 -58.60 18.40 -22.61
N ILE A 145 -58.96 18.69 -21.35
CA ILE A 145 -60.34 18.62 -20.84
C ILE A 145 -60.96 20.03 -20.65
N ASN A 146 -60.15 21.06 -20.48
CA ASN A 146 -60.61 22.46 -20.36
C ASN A 146 -60.60 23.23 -21.70
N SER A 147 -60.74 22.55 -22.84
CA SER A 147 -60.86 23.19 -24.15
C SER A 147 -62.25 23.83 -24.37
N THR A 148 -62.56 24.84 -23.56
CA THR A 148 -63.46 25.93 -23.93
C THR A 148 -62.70 27.22 -23.63
N LEU A 149 -61.93 27.66 -24.64
CA LEU A 149 -61.27 28.96 -24.87
C LEU A 149 -60.10 28.61 -25.81
N GLN A 150 -60.30 28.51 -27.13
CA GLN A 150 -60.40 29.68 -28.00
C GLN A 150 -59.56 30.84 -27.44
N ASP A 151 -58.22 30.80 -27.62
CA ASP A 151 -57.48 31.99 -28.08
C ASP A 151 -55.97 31.86 -28.28
N LEU A 152 -55.35 30.70 -28.03
CA LEU A 152 -53.98 30.47 -28.49
C LEU A 152 -53.94 29.22 -29.35
N LYS A 153 -54.39 29.40 -30.59
CA LYS A 153 -54.02 28.58 -31.74
C LYS A 153 -52.50 28.42 -31.77
N ILE A 154 -51.97 27.38 -31.13
CA ILE A 154 -50.75 26.71 -31.56
C ILE A 154 -51.17 25.81 -32.72
N GLU A 155 -51.51 26.44 -33.85
CA GLU A 155 -51.89 25.76 -35.08
C GLU A 155 -50.68 25.55 -36.01
N HIS A 156 -49.44 25.61 -35.49
CA HIS A 156 -48.22 25.59 -36.31
C HIS A 156 -47.14 24.60 -35.84
N ILE A 157 -47.52 23.43 -35.33
CA ILE A 157 -46.53 22.35 -35.11
C ILE A 157 -46.47 21.39 -36.30
N ASP A 158 -47.53 21.26 -37.11
CA ASP A 158 -47.54 20.34 -38.26
C ASP A 158 -46.73 20.83 -39.48
N THR A 159 -46.38 22.11 -39.56
CA THR A 159 -45.55 22.68 -40.65
C THR A 159 -44.11 23.03 -40.23
N ALA A 160 -43.81 22.97 -38.93
CA ALA A 160 -42.51 23.38 -38.37
C ALA A 160 -41.64 22.23 -37.83
N GLY A 161 -42.14 20.99 -37.83
CA GLY A 161 -41.45 19.82 -37.26
C GLY A 161 -40.00 19.61 -37.75
N PRO A 162 -39.72 19.61 -39.07
CA PRO A 162 -38.36 19.45 -39.59
C PRO A 162 -37.45 20.64 -39.28
N MET A 163 -38.01 21.86 -39.29
CA MET A 163 -37.24 23.09 -39.06
C MET A 163 -36.85 23.25 -37.59
N LEU A 164 -37.76 22.93 -36.67
CA LEU A 164 -37.51 22.90 -35.23
C LEU A 164 -36.52 21.79 -34.87
N PHE A 165 -36.64 20.61 -35.49
CA PHE A 165 -35.69 19.52 -35.28
C PHE A 165 -34.28 19.92 -35.74
N ASN A 166 -34.15 20.48 -36.96
CA ASN A 166 -32.87 20.99 -37.46
C ASN A 166 -32.28 22.09 -36.56
N LEU A 167 -33.12 23.00 -36.04
CA LEU A 167 -32.66 24.05 -35.11
C LEU A 167 -32.12 23.46 -33.80
N LEU A 168 -32.81 22.46 -33.25
CA LEU A 168 -32.39 21.77 -32.03
C LEU A 168 -31.11 20.95 -32.28
N GLU A 169 -31.01 20.28 -33.42
CA GLU A 169 -29.83 19.52 -33.83
C GLU A 169 -28.62 20.43 -34.02
N GLN A 170 -28.78 21.58 -34.70
CA GLN A 170 -27.71 22.57 -34.84
C GLN A 170 -27.26 23.11 -33.47
N ARG A 171 -28.21 23.38 -32.58
CA ARG A 171 -27.90 23.87 -31.22
C ARG A 171 -27.21 22.82 -30.36
N LEU A 172 -27.60 21.55 -30.49
CA LEU A 172 -26.94 20.42 -29.83
C LEU A 172 -25.52 20.25 -30.38
N ASN A 173 -25.35 20.21 -31.70
CA ASN A 173 -24.06 20.06 -32.36
C ASN A 173 -23.11 21.20 -32.00
N LYS A 174 -23.60 22.45 -31.95
CA LYS A 174 -22.80 23.58 -31.47
C LYS A 174 -22.28 23.34 -30.05
N ARG A 175 -23.17 22.92 -29.14
CA ARG A 175 -22.79 22.69 -27.74
C ARG A 175 -21.80 21.54 -27.57
N VAL A 176 -21.89 20.50 -28.41
CA VAL A 176 -20.92 19.40 -28.45
C VAL A 176 -19.56 19.88 -28.93
N HIS A 177 -19.52 20.76 -29.94
CA HIS A 177 -18.27 21.38 -30.41
C HIS A 177 -17.67 22.29 -29.34
N ASP A 178 -18.46 23.16 -28.70
CA ASP A 178 -17.99 24.02 -27.61
C ASP A 178 -17.38 23.20 -26.46
N LEU A 179 -18.02 22.08 -26.08
CA LEU A 179 -17.48 21.18 -25.05
C LEU A 179 -16.20 20.47 -25.50
N ARG A 180 -16.11 20.09 -26.77
CA ARG A 180 -14.89 19.50 -27.34
C ARG A 180 -13.76 20.51 -27.36
N ASP A 181 -14.02 21.76 -27.71
CA ASP A 181 -13.01 22.82 -27.73
C ASP A 181 -12.48 23.11 -26.32
N VAL A 182 -13.36 23.14 -25.32
CA VAL A 182 -12.96 23.24 -23.91
C VAL A 182 -12.12 22.04 -23.49
N TYR A 183 -12.54 20.82 -23.87
CA TYR A 183 -11.81 19.59 -23.55
C TYR A 183 -10.43 19.54 -24.21
N VAL A 184 -10.31 19.92 -25.47
CA VAL A 184 -9.02 19.99 -26.18
C VAL A 184 -8.14 21.10 -25.59
N ALA A 185 -8.72 22.25 -25.24
CA ALA A 185 -8.00 23.31 -24.54
C ALA A 185 -7.49 22.87 -23.16
N THR A 186 -8.21 21.99 -22.47
CA THR A 186 -7.77 21.41 -21.17
C THR A 186 -6.86 20.19 -21.33
N SER A 187 -6.99 19.38 -22.38
CA SER A 187 -6.14 18.21 -22.61
C SER A 187 -4.78 18.58 -23.21
N ASN A 188 -4.69 19.74 -23.87
CA ASN A 188 -3.43 20.30 -24.35
C ASN A 188 -2.68 21.07 -23.24
N ALA A 189 -3.24 21.20 -22.04
CA ALA A 189 -2.49 21.62 -20.88
C ALA A 189 -1.56 20.49 -20.45
N SER A 190 -0.25 20.72 -20.61
CA SER A 190 0.84 19.81 -20.26
C SER A 190 0.53 19.00 -19.01
N THR A 191 0.44 17.67 -19.14
CA THR A 191 0.24 16.76 -18.01
C THR A 191 1.32 16.93 -16.94
N ASP A 192 0.95 16.75 -15.68
CA ASP A 192 1.89 16.68 -14.56
C ASP A 192 2.85 15.50 -14.78
N PHE A 193 4.15 15.74 -14.64
CA PHE A 193 5.15 14.69 -14.77
C PHE A 193 6.11 14.68 -13.57
N ASP A 194 6.36 13.48 -13.06
CA ASP A 194 7.34 13.20 -12.03
C ASP A 194 8.60 12.64 -12.72
N LEU A 195 9.71 13.38 -12.66
CA LEU A 195 10.99 12.99 -13.22
C LEU A 195 11.93 12.56 -12.09
N VAL A 196 12.24 11.27 -12.04
CA VAL A 196 13.21 10.70 -11.10
C VAL A 196 14.55 10.55 -11.80
N GLN A 197 15.57 11.28 -11.37
CA GLN A 197 16.94 11.14 -11.87
C GLN A 197 17.83 10.54 -10.78
N VAL A 198 18.30 9.32 -11.03
CA VAL A 198 19.24 8.63 -10.15
C VAL A 198 20.65 8.99 -10.60
N HIS A 199 21.31 9.87 -9.85
CA HIS A 199 22.70 10.22 -10.10
C HIS A 199 23.60 9.19 -9.39
N ARG A 200 24.09 8.22 -10.16
CA ARG A 200 25.14 7.30 -9.68
C ARG A 200 26.49 8.02 -9.82
N GLY A 201 26.96 8.63 -8.75
CA GLY A 201 28.26 9.30 -8.72
C GLY A 201 29.39 8.31 -9.03
N GLY A 202 29.98 8.41 -10.22
CA GLY A 202 31.22 7.71 -10.56
C GLY A 202 32.39 8.43 -9.90
N GLY A 203 32.98 7.83 -8.86
CA GLY A 203 34.27 8.27 -8.34
C GLY A 203 34.58 7.91 -6.89
N ALA A 204 33.58 7.80 -6.02
CA ALA A 204 33.79 7.40 -4.64
C ALA A 204 32.68 6.45 -4.18
N GLN A 205 33.09 5.31 -3.62
CA GLN A 205 32.20 4.29 -3.06
C GLN A 205 31.13 4.93 -2.14
N GLY A 206 29.86 4.77 -2.51
CA GLY A 206 28.76 4.70 -1.54
C GLY A 206 27.67 5.78 -1.58
N ALA A 207 27.86 6.92 -2.23
CA ALA A 207 26.83 7.97 -2.24
C ALA A 207 26.02 7.95 -3.55
N SER A 208 24.92 7.19 -3.58
CA SER A 208 23.90 7.34 -4.63
C SER A 208 23.05 8.56 -4.29
N ALA A 209 23.12 9.62 -5.10
CA ALA A 209 22.25 10.77 -4.94
C ALA A 209 20.98 10.56 -5.79
N LEU A 210 19.82 10.53 -5.14
CA LEU A 210 18.52 10.48 -5.79
C LEU A 210 17.97 11.89 -5.91
N GLU A 211 17.81 12.39 -7.13
CA GLU A 211 17.13 13.66 -7.38
C GLU A 211 15.70 13.39 -7.86
N PHE A 212 14.73 13.89 -7.07
CA PHE A 212 13.32 13.84 -7.43
C PHE A 212 12.89 15.22 -7.91
N LYS A 213 12.64 15.37 -9.21
CA LYS A 213 12.04 16.59 -9.78
C LYS A 213 10.57 16.34 -10.05
N ARG A 214 9.72 17.14 -9.43
CA ARG A 214 8.28 17.10 -9.64
C ARG A 214 7.82 18.42 -10.26
N THR A 215 7.34 18.36 -11.48
CA THR A 215 6.75 19.51 -12.16
C THR A 215 5.24 19.31 -12.18
N ARG A 216 4.53 20.13 -11.40
CA ARG A 216 3.07 20.16 -11.36
C ARG A 216 2.56 21.48 -11.91
N LEU A 217 1.50 21.43 -12.69
CA LEU A 217 0.68 22.60 -12.96
C LEU A 217 -0.11 22.93 -11.70
N LEU A 218 0.00 24.18 -11.27
CA LEU A 218 -0.72 24.68 -10.12
C LEU A 218 -2.00 25.37 -10.60
N PRO A 219 -3.14 25.20 -9.90
CA PRO A 219 -4.40 25.85 -10.25
C PRO A 219 -4.35 27.37 -10.08
N PHE A 220 -3.30 27.91 -9.46
CA PHE A 220 -3.06 29.32 -9.25
C PHE A 220 -1.67 29.71 -9.75
N THR A 221 -1.44 31.00 -9.97
CA THR A 221 -0.15 31.50 -10.42
C THR A 221 0.98 31.08 -9.48
N ALA A 222 2.19 30.96 -10.01
CA ALA A 222 3.36 30.57 -9.24
C ALA A 222 3.55 31.48 -8.00
N THR A 223 3.25 32.77 -8.12
CA THR A 223 3.37 33.74 -7.01
C THR A 223 2.35 33.50 -5.90
N VAL A 224 1.08 33.24 -6.24
CA VAL A 224 0.02 32.98 -5.27
C VAL A 224 0.29 31.67 -4.53
N THR A 225 0.66 30.62 -5.26
CA THR A 225 0.96 29.33 -4.66
C THR A 225 2.23 29.38 -3.79
N ALA A 226 3.28 30.04 -4.28
CA ALA A 226 4.53 30.25 -3.55
C ALA A 226 4.30 30.96 -2.21
N ASN A 227 3.54 32.06 -2.22
CA ASN A 227 3.23 32.82 -1.01
C ASN A 227 2.43 31.97 -0.02
N THR A 228 1.40 31.27 -0.51
CA THR A 228 0.54 30.43 0.33
C THR A 228 1.33 29.29 0.98
N VAL A 229 2.19 28.60 0.21
CA VAL A 229 3.06 27.54 0.74
C VAL A 229 4.05 28.11 1.77
N GLY A 230 4.63 29.27 1.50
CA GLY A 230 5.50 29.97 2.45
C GLY A 230 4.78 30.32 3.76
N ASP A 231 3.52 30.75 3.68
CA ASP A 231 2.73 31.09 4.87
C ASP A 231 2.34 29.82 5.66
N VAL A 232 2.03 28.72 5.00
CA VAL A 232 1.80 27.41 5.65
C VAL A 232 3.09 26.90 6.32
N MET A 233 4.25 27.09 5.69
CA MET A 233 5.55 26.73 6.30
C MET A 233 5.84 27.56 7.54
N LYS A 234 5.55 28.87 7.53
CA LYS A 234 5.68 29.74 8.72
C LYS A 234 4.77 29.33 9.88
N LEU A 235 3.64 28.69 9.58
CA LEU A 235 2.72 28.16 10.59
C LEU A 235 3.22 26.87 11.26
N GLY A 236 4.41 26.37 10.91
CA GLY A 236 5.06 25.26 11.63
C GLY A 236 4.40 23.89 11.44
N VAL A 237 3.60 23.72 10.38
CA VAL A 237 2.86 22.47 10.12
C VAL A 237 3.77 21.33 9.59
N VAL A 238 5.07 21.59 9.42
CA VAL A 238 6.06 20.57 9.04
C VAL A 238 6.75 20.08 10.31
N SER A 239 6.52 18.82 10.67
CA SER A 239 7.07 18.19 11.88
C SER A 239 8.60 18.25 11.91
N ASP A 240 9.14 18.71 13.05
CA ASP A 240 10.55 19.02 13.34
C ASP A 240 11.50 17.80 13.32
N GLU A 241 10.99 16.60 13.02
CA GLU A 241 11.78 15.36 13.11
C GLU A 241 12.78 15.16 11.96
N ARG A 242 12.77 16.04 10.95
CA ARG A 242 13.77 16.05 9.86
C ARG A 242 14.12 17.49 9.54
N CYS A 243 15.41 17.86 9.64
CA CYS A 243 15.93 19.16 9.20
C CYS A 243 15.59 19.41 7.72
N ALA A 244 14.41 19.97 7.46
CA ALA A 244 13.95 20.34 6.14
C ALA A 244 14.24 21.83 5.93
N HIS A 245 15.31 22.15 5.22
CA HIS A 245 15.58 23.51 4.79
C HIS A 245 14.86 23.78 3.47
N ALA A 246 13.79 24.58 3.52
CA ALA A 246 13.12 25.08 2.34
C ALA A 246 13.74 26.43 1.93
N TYR A 247 14.17 26.55 0.67
CA TYR A 247 14.56 27.82 0.07
C TYR A 247 13.71 28.07 -1.17
N MET A 248 13.18 29.28 -1.30
CA MET A 248 12.46 29.70 -2.49
C MET A 248 13.43 30.34 -3.47
N ARG A 249 13.67 29.69 -4.62
CA ARG A 249 14.51 30.23 -5.69
C ARG A 249 13.63 30.73 -6.82
N SER A 250 13.65 32.04 -7.07
CA SER A 250 13.05 32.63 -8.27
C SER A 250 14.09 32.63 -9.38
N GLU A 251 13.94 31.75 -10.37
CA GLU A 251 14.69 31.87 -11.61
C GLU A 251 14.00 32.88 -12.52
N ARG A 252 14.59 34.08 -12.62
CA ARG A 252 14.25 35.02 -13.68
C ARG A 252 14.86 34.50 -14.97
N HIS A 253 14.03 33.98 -15.87
CA HIS A 253 14.41 33.80 -17.27
C HIS A 253 14.86 35.17 -17.79
N LYS A 254 16.17 35.32 -18.07
CA LYS A 254 16.65 36.42 -18.90
C LYS A 254 16.13 36.14 -20.30
N GLY A 255 15.26 37.03 -20.76
CA GLY A 255 14.82 37.05 -22.15
C GLY A 255 16.02 37.15 -23.09
N VAL A 256 15.86 36.48 -24.22
CA VAL A 256 16.69 36.44 -25.42
C VAL A 256 17.36 37.79 -25.73
#